data_AF-A0A4R8DLN9-F1
#
_entry.id   AF-A0A4R8DLN9-F1
#
_cell.length_a   1.000
_cell.length_b   1.000
_cell.length_c   1.000
_cell.angle_alpha   90.00
_cell.angle_beta   90.00
_cell.angle_gamma   90.00
#
_symmetry.space_group_name_H-M   'P 1'
#
loop_
_entity.id
_entity.type
_entity.pdbx_description
1 polymer ?
#
loop_
_entity_poly.entity_id
_entity_poly.type
_entity_poly.pdbx_seq_one_letter_code
_entity_poly.pdbx_strand_id
1 'polypeptide(L)'
;MTKLEHLYGHFGQSPWLDNLTRTSLRDGTLARMVADGIRGVTANPTIFARSITGSHDYDEQFSEVMAAGKSVDEAYWELVISDASQALTVLRPVFDGGDCIDGLEVSSELPYDASGTITAGRWLRQRMDQPNLLVTIPATGAIRRSRAGRFQAWHRSNQQRPGPPPVSRFTGPADRRTDSHHQLSAAKRGWIRTALGWPRGTARTGWSEWVA
;
A
#
# COMPACT_ATOMS: atom_id res chain seq x y z
N MET A 1 -27.88 -1.27 7.76
CA MET A 1 -26.75 -0.54 8.36
C MET A 1 -25.84 -1.55 9.05
N THR A 2 -24.63 -1.75 8.56
CA THR A 2 -23.60 -2.61 9.15
C THR A 2 -22.96 -1.94 10.36
N LYS A 3 -22.16 -2.70 11.12
CA LYS A 3 -21.36 -2.13 12.22
C LYS A 3 -20.33 -1.10 11.73
N LEU A 4 -19.80 -1.29 10.52
CA LEU A 4 -18.82 -0.39 9.91
C LEU A 4 -19.48 0.93 9.47
N GLU A 5 -20.67 0.86 8.88
CA GLU A 5 -21.46 2.05 8.56
C GLU A 5 -21.85 2.83 9.83
N HIS A 6 -22.19 2.14 10.91
CA HIS A 6 -22.48 2.76 12.21
C HIS A 6 -21.24 3.47 12.78
N LEU A 7 -20.05 2.86 12.68
CA LEU A 7 -18.79 3.42 13.14
C LEU A 7 -18.50 4.78 12.50
N TYR A 8 -18.67 4.87 11.18
CA TYR A 8 -18.47 6.12 10.46
C TYR A 8 -19.60 7.11 10.72
N GLY A 9 -20.86 6.70 10.53
CA GLY A 9 -22.00 7.62 10.56
C GLY A 9 -22.29 8.24 11.94
N HIS A 10 -21.99 7.53 13.04
CA HIS A 10 -22.30 8.03 14.39
C HIS A 10 -21.06 8.47 15.19
N PHE A 11 -19.90 7.86 14.93
CA PHE A 11 -18.68 8.16 15.67
C PHE A 11 -17.62 8.88 14.83
N GLY A 12 -17.87 9.09 13.53
CA GLY A 12 -16.92 9.77 12.63
C GLY A 12 -15.62 8.99 12.41
N GLN A 13 -15.60 7.68 12.70
CA GLN A 13 -14.40 6.86 12.55
C GLN A 13 -14.47 6.04 11.25
N SER A 14 -13.53 6.31 10.33
CA SER A 14 -13.42 5.58 9.06
C SER A 14 -12.75 4.21 9.24
N PRO A 15 -13.43 3.09 8.93
CA PRO A 15 -12.83 1.77 8.92
C PRO A 15 -12.03 1.52 7.63
N TRP A 16 -10.78 1.09 7.79
CA TRP A 16 -9.85 0.84 6.69
C TRP A 16 -9.36 -0.60 6.73
N LEU A 17 -9.17 -1.19 5.54
CA LEU A 17 -8.64 -2.54 5.37
C LEU A 17 -7.12 -2.50 5.24
N ASP A 18 -6.40 -3.20 6.13
CA ASP A 18 -4.93 -3.32 6.09
C ASP A 18 -4.45 -4.55 5.31
N ASN A 19 -4.96 -4.68 4.08
CA ASN A 19 -4.56 -5.72 3.15
C ASN A 19 -5.05 -5.37 1.73
N LEU A 20 -4.31 -5.82 0.72
CA LEU A 20 -4.75 -5.75 -0.67
C LEU A 20 -4.19 -6.96 -1.42
N THR A 21 -5.08 -7.74 -2.04
CA THR A 21 -4.68 -8.86 -2.91
C THR A 21 -5.31 -8.74 -4.28
N ARG A 22 -4.61 -9.21 -5.31
CA ARG A 22 -5.13 -9.24 -6.68
C ARG A 22 -6.41 -10.07 -6.81
N THR A 23 -6.49 -11.18 -6.09
CA THR A 23 -7.73 -11.98 -6.00
C THR A 23 -8.91 -11.11 -5.55
N SER A 24 -8.75 -10.35 -4.45
CA SER A 24 -9.83 -9.56 -3.87
C SER A 24 -10.36 -8.45 -4.79
N LEU A 25 -9.51 -7.99 -5.71
CA LEU A 25 -9.86 -7.03 -6.75
C LEU A 25 -10.65 -7.70 -7.88
N ARG A 26 -10.19 -8.87 -8.33
CA ARG A 26 -10.76 -9.60 -9.48
C ARG A 26 -12.08 -10.30 -9.16
N ASP A 27 -12.22 -10.86 -7.97
CA ASP A 27 -13.40 -11.63 -7.55
C ASP A 27 -14.52 -10.76 -6.90
N GLY A 28 -14.32 -9.44 -6.89
CA GLY A 28 -15.24 -8.47 -6.32
C GLY A 28 -15.29 -8.44 -4.79
N THR A 29 -14.40 -9.14 -4.09
CA THR A 29 -14.36 -9.14 -2.62
C THR A 29 -14.14 -7.75 -2.05
N LEU A 30 -13.21 -6.97 -2.61
CA LEU A 30 -12.99 -5.59 -2.17
C LEU A 30 -14.25 -4.74 -2.36
N ALA A 31 -14.93 -4.87 -3.50
CA ALA A 31 -16.16 -4.13 -3.78
C ALA A 31 -17.28 -4.47 -2.80
N ARG A 32 -17.43 -5.75 -2.42
CA ARG A 32 -18.37 -6.17 -1.37
C ARG A 32 -18.00 -5.59 -0.01
N MET A 33 -16.73 -5.64 0.37
CA MET A 33 -16.27 -5.05 1.64
C MET A 33 -16.52 -3.54 1.70
N VAL A 34 -16.32 -2.83 0.59
CA VAL A 34 -16.65 -1.42 0.47
C VAL A 34 -18.15 -1.18 0.62
N ALA A 35 -18.99 -2.00 -0.02
CA ALA A 35 -20.45 -1.94 0.15
C ALA A 35 -20.88 -2.24 1.60
N ASP A 36 -20.13 -3.06 2.32
CA ASP A 36 -20.37 -3.37 3.75
C ASP A 36 -19.84 -2.28 4.70
N GLY A 37 -19.19 -1.23 4.18
CA GLY A 37 -18.80 -0.04 4.92
C GLY A 37 -17.29 0.16 5.10
N ILE A 38 -16.41 -0.65 4.48
CA ILE A 38 -14.98 -0.30 4.38
C ILE A 38 -14.82 0.96 3.54
N ARG A 39 -14.00 1.90 4.02
CA ARG A 39 -13.87 3.21 3.39
C ARG A 39 -12.53 3.44 2.70
N GLY A 40 -11.47 2.80 3.20
CA GLY A 40 -10.15 2.89 2.61
C GLY A 40 -9.36 1.60 2.73
N VAL A 41 -8.22 1.56 2.07
CA VAL A 41 -7.29 0.42 2.05
C VAL A 41 -5.88 0.95 2.30
N THR A 42 -5.09 0.24 3.13
CA THR A 42 -3.65 0.47 3.26
C THR A 42 -2.88 -0.65 2.59
N ALA A 43 -1.93 -0.30 1.73
CA ALA A 43 -1.04 -1.23 1.04
C ALA A 43 0.41 -0.76 1.16
N ASN A 44 1.23 -1.54 1.85
CA ASN A 44 2.66 -1.28 1.99
C ASN A 44 3.48 -2.29 1.17
N PRO A 45 4.80 -2.08 0.98
CA PRO A 45 5.64 -3.01 0.24
C PRO A 45 5.55 -4.47 0.72
N THR A 46 5.37 -4.70 2.02
CA THR A 46 5.21 -6.06 2.58
C THR A 46 3.89 -6.70 2.16
N ILE A 47 2.79 -5.94 2.10
CA ILE A 47 1.48 -6.41 1.61
C ILE A 47 1.60 -6.82 0.14
N PHE A 48 2.20 -5.97 -0.70
CA PHE A 48 2.43 -6.31 -2.11
C PHE A 48 3.36 -7.52 -2.26
N ALA A 49 4.44 -7.57 -1.49
CA ALA A 49 5.37 -8.69 -1.50
C ALA A 49 4.67 -10.02 -1.18
N ARG A 50 3.85 -10.03 -0.13
CA ARG A 50 3.06 -11.19 0.27
C ARG A 50 2.05 -11.59 -0.80
N SER A 51 1.31 -10.63 -1.36
CA SER A 51 0.33 -10.91 -2.41
C SER A 51 0.98 -11.49 -3.67
N ILE A 52 2.07 -10.87 -4.14
CA ILE A 52 2.79 -11.30 -5.36
C ILE A 52 3.43 -12.67 -5.19
N THR A 53 4.05 -12.93 -4.03
CA THR A 53 4.78 -14.19 -3.78
C THR A 53 3.88 -15.34 -3.33
N GLY A 54 2.73 -15.03 -2.73
CA GLY A 54 1.79 -16.00 -2.19
C GLY A 54 0.71 -16.47 -3.18
N SER A 55 0.65 -15.91 -4.38
CA SER A 55 -0.37 -16.23 -5.39
C SER A 55 0.21 -16.42 -6.79
N HIS A 56 -0.50 -17.18 -7.62
CA HIS A 56 -0.28 -17.33 -9.05
C HIS A 56 -0.94 -16.21 -9.88
N ASP A 57 -1.76 -15.35 -9.27
CA ASP A 57 -2.50 -14.27 -9.95
C ASP A 57 -1.62 -13.25 -10.69
N TYR A 58 -0.32 -13.25 -10.38
CA TYR A 58 0.68 -12.35 -10.94
C TYR A 58 1.52 -12.99 -12.05
N ASP A 59 1.45 -14.30 -12.26
CA ASP A 59 2.38 -15.05 -13.13
C ASP A 59 2.33 -14.61 -14.59
N GLU A 60 1.11 -14.41 -15.11
CA GLU A 60 0.87 -13.97 -16.50
C GLU A 60 1.46 -12.58 -16.75
N GLN A 61 0.99 -11.57 -16.00
CA GLN A 61 1.49 -10.20 -16.14
C GLN A 61 3.00 -10.11 -15.87
N PHE A 62 3.51 -10.85 -14.89
CA PHE A 62 4.94 -10.90 -14.63
C PHE A 62 5.73 -11.43 -15.84
N SER A 63 5.25 -12.51 -16.45
CA SER A 63 5.89 -13.10 -17.64
C SER A 63 5.86 -12.15 -18.83
N GLU A 64 4.74 -11.45 -19.06
CA GLU A 64 4.61 -10.43 -20.11
C GLU A 64 5.62 -9.29 -19.94
N VAL A 65 5.73 -8.76 -18.71
CA VAL A 65 6.60 -7.63 -18.45
C VAL A 65 8.08 -8.02 -18.56
N MET A 66 8.43 -9.23 -18.11
CA MET A 66 9.78 -9.76 -18.28
C MET A 66 10.11 -10.04 -19.75
N ALA A 67 9.15 -10.56 -20.54
CA ALA A 67 9.32 -10.77 -21.98
C ALA A 67 9.51 -9.46 -22.76
N ALA A 68 8.96 -8.35 -22.25
CA ALA A 68 9.20 -7.00 -22.77
C ALA A 68 10.59 -6.42 -22.43
N GLY A 69 11.45 -7.18 -21.75
CA GLY A 69 12.82 -6.78 -21.43
C GLY A 69 12.95 -5.75 -20.31
N LYS A 70 11.88 -5.53 -19.52
CA LYS A 70 11.92 -4.58 -18.40
C LYS A 70 12.76 -5.13 -17.25
N SER A 71 13.32 -4.20 -16.49
CA SER A 71 14.01 -4.52 -15.25
C SER A 71 13.04 -5.07 -14.19
N VAL A 72 13.63 -5.72 -13.19
CA VAL A 72 12.95 -6.22 -12.00
C VAL A 72 12.12 -5.13 -11.32
N ASP A 73 12.73 -3.95 -11.13
CA ASP A 73 12.11 -2.85 -10.42
C ASP A 73 10.92 -2.28 -11.20
N GLU A 74 11.07 -2.14 -12.52
CA GLU A 74 9.99 -1.70 -13.40
C GLU A 74 8.81 -2.67 -13.37
N ALA A 75 9.08 -3.96 -13.48
CA ALA A 75 8.04 -4.98 -13.40
C ALA A 75 7.34 -4.99 -12.04
N TYR A 76 8.06 -4.80 -10.93
CA TYR A 76 7.43 -4.70 -9.60
C TYR A 76 6.44 -3.53 -9.55
N TRP A 77 6.88 -2.36 -10.01
CA TRP A 77 6.03 -1.18 -10.02
C TRP A 77 4.84 -1.31 -10.96
N GLU A 78 4.96 -2.02 -12.08
CA GLU A 78 3.81 -2.29 -12.96
C GLU A 78 2.76 -3.19 -12.31
N LEU A 79 3.18 -4.21 -11.57
CA LEU A 79 2.24 -5.04 -10.80
C LEU A 79 1.54 -4.22 -9.71
N VAL A 80 2.29 -3.41 -8.96
CA VAL A 80 1.77 -2.56 -7.88
C VAL A 80 0.82 -1.50 -8.42
N ILE A 81 1.20 -0.76 -9.45
CA ILE A 81 0.38 0.29 -10.05
C ILE A 81 -0.91 -0.31 -10.61
N SER A 82 -0.84 -1.48 -11.26
CA SER A 82 -2.02 -2.17 -11.77
C SER A 82 -3.05 -2.46 -10.68
N ASP A 83 -2.60 -3.03 -9.55
CA ASP A 83 -3.51 -3.37 -8.44
C ASP A 83 -4.00 -2.11 -7.72
N ALA A 84 -3.13 -1.14 -7.51
CA ALA A 84 -3.47 0.14 -6.88
C ALA A 84 -4.50 0.92 -7.71
N SER A 85 -4.36 0.97 -9.04
CA SER A 85 -5.33 1.59 -9.94
C SER A 85 -6.71 0.92 -9.86
N GLN A 86 -6.76 -0.41 -9.77
CA GLN A 86 -8.02 -1.13 -9.60
C GLN A 86 -8.66 -0.83 -8.23
N ALA A 87 -7.87 -0.84 -7.15
CA ALA A 87 -8.36 -0.49 -5.82
C ALA A 87 -8.91 0.95 -5.77
N LEU A 88 -8.20 1.90 -6.37
CA LEU A 88 -8.64 3.30 -6.47
C LEU A 88 -9.96 3.43 -7.25
N THR A 89 -10.16 2.62 -8.28
CA THR A 89 -11.42 2.58 -9.03
C THR A 89 -12.57 2.12 -8.12
N VAL A 90 -12.36 1.03 -7.36
CA VAL A 90 -13.37 0.50 -6.43
C VAL A 90 -13.68 1.50 -5.30
N LEU A 91 -12.68 2.21 -4.80
CA LEU A 91 -12.81 3.17 -3.70
C LEU A 91 -13.34 4.54 -4.13
N ARG A 92 -13.42 4.81 -5.44
CA ARG A 92 -13.78 6.14 -5.97
C ARG A 92 -15.14 6.64 -5.47
N PRO A 93 -16.22 5.82 -5.46
CA PRO A 93 -17.52 6.29 -4.96
C PRO A 93 -17.50 6.70 -3.49
N VAL A 94 -16.69 6.05 -2.65
CA VAL A 94 -16.56 6.40 -1.23
C VAL A 94 -15.83 7.72 -1.04
N PHE A 95 -14.76 7.94 -1.81
CA PHE A 95 -14.01 9.20 -1.78
C PHE A 95 -14.89 10.37 -2.23
N ASP A 96 -15.59 10.23 -3.36
CA ASP A 96 -16.43 11.30 -3.93
C ASP A 96 -17.68 11.58 -3.07
N GLY A 97 -18.22 10.56 -2.39
CA GLY A 97 -19.40 10.69 -1.52
C GLY A 97 -19.08 11.08 -0.07
N GLY A 98 -17.80 11.15 0.31
CA GLY A 98 -17.35 11.48 1.66
C GLY A 98 -16.65 12.84 1.76
N ASP A 99 -15.85 13.01 2.81
CA ASP A 99 -15.03 14.22 3.03
C ASP A 99 -13.73 14.25 2.20
N CYS A 100 -13.61 13.43 1.14
CA CYS A 100 -12.40 13.29 0.32
C CYS A 100 -11.14 12.89 1.13
N ILE A 101 -11.31 12.15 2.23
CA ILE A 101 -10.20 11.67 3.09
C ILE A 101 -9.96 10.17 2.99
N ASP A 102 -10.95 9.41 2.50
CA ASP A 102 -10.91 7.96 2.41
C ASP A 102 -10.41 7.50 1.05
N GLY A 103 -9.55 6.48 0.98
CA GLY A 103 -9.00 6.06 -0.30
C GLY A 103 -7.97 4.95 -0.16
N LEU A 104 -7.04 4.89 -1.11
CA LEU A 104 -5.94 3.94 -1.05
C LEU A 104 -4.70 4.65 -0.52
N GLU A 105 -4.14 4.13 0.57
CA GLU A 105 -2.82 4.50 1.04
C GLU A 105 -1.76 3.54 0.48
N VAL A 106 -0.75 4.08 -0.21
CA VAL A 106 0.42 3.32 -0.67
C VAL A 106 1.69 3.88 -0.05
N SER A 107 2.46 3.03 0.64
CA SER A 107 3.76 3.43 1.19
C SER A 107 4.84 3.47 0.12
N SER A 108 5.58 4.57 0.04
CA SER A 108 6.75 4.74 -0.83
C SER A 108 8.08 4.47 -0.12
N GLU A 109 8.03 3.73 1.00
CA GLU A 109 9.17 3.54 1.89
C GLU A 109 10.35 2.84 1.22
N LEU A 110 11.49 3.54 1.23
CA LEU A 110 12.80 2.95 1.03
C LEU A 110 13.55 3.01 2.37
N PRO A 111 13.82 1.86 3.01
CA PRO A 111 14.51 1.84 4.30
C PRO A 111 15.82 2.61 4.23
N TYR A 112 16.03 3.51 5.21
CA TYR A 112 17.26 4.30 5.37
C TYR A 112 17.54 5.38 4.31
N ASP A 113 16.69 5.55 3.31
CA ASP A 113 16.81 6.62 2.31
C ASP A 113 15.60 7.57 2.35
N ALA A 114 15.74 8.62 3.16
CA ALA A 114 14.72 9.66 3.24
C ALA A 114 14.53 10.39 1.90
N SER A 115 15.61 10.66 1.16
CA SER A 115 15.55 11.39 -0.11
C SER A 115 14.91 10.55 -1.21
N GLY A 116 15.30 9.28 -1.30
CA GLY A 116 14.70 8.29 -2.18
C GLY A 116 13.24 8.07 -1.88
N THR A 117 12.85 7.94 -0.60
CA THR A 117 11.44 7.78 -0.20
C THR A 117 10.56 8.93 -0.70
N ILE A 118 11.04 10.18 -0.60
CA ILE A 118 10.30 11.37 -1.07
C ILE A 118 10.19 11.37 -2.59
N THR A 119 11.29 11.04 -3.26
CA THR A 119 11.37 11.01 -4.72
C THR A 119 10.42 9.94 -5.28
N ALA A 120 10.47 8.73 -4.71
CA ALA A 120 9.55 7.65 -5.03
C ALA A 120 8.10 8.04 -4.77
N GLY A 121 7.82 8.72 -3.64
CA GLY A 121 6.45 9.13 -3.32
C GLY A 121 5.89 10.18 -4.29
N ARG A 122 6.72 11.15 -4.71
CA ARG A 122 6.34 12.13 -5.74
C ARG A 122 6.14 11.46 -7.10
N TRP A 123 7.05 10.57 -7.48
CA TRP A 123 6.97 9.80 -8.71
C TRP A 123 5.67 9.00 -8.75
N LEU A 124 5.32 8.27 -7.69
CA LEU A 124 4.10 7.46 -7.62
C LEU A 124 2.84 8.33 -7.75
N ARG A 125 2.81 9.47 -7.04
CA ARG A 125 1.68 10.40 -7.12
C ARG A 125 1.50 10.95 -8.54
N GLN A 126 2.59 11.35 -9.20
CA GLN A 126 2.56 11.85 -10.58
C GLN A 126 2.17 10.74 -11.58
N ARG A 127 2.67 9.53 -11.37
CA ARG A 127 2.48 8.39 -12.27
C ARG A 127 1.04 7.90 -12.30
N MET A 128 0.34 7.96 -11.17
CA MET A 128 -1.03 7.47 -11.03
C MET A 128 -2.08 8.57 -11.18
N ASP A 129 -1.77 9.80 -10.75
CA ASP A 129 -2.63 10.99 -10.85
C ASP A 129 -4.10 10.74 -10.47
N GLN A 130 -4.32 10.05 -9.34
CA GLN A 130 -5.66 9.80 -8.80
C GLN A 130 -5.91 10.65 -7.56
N PRO A 131 -7.10 11.27 -7.42
CA PRO A 131 -7.39 12.15 -6.29
C PRO A 131 -7.48 11.39 -4.96
N ASN A 132 -7.94 10.14 -4.99
CA ASN A 132 -8.11 9.25 -3.84
C ASN A 132 -6.88 8.38 -3.51
N LEU A 133 -5.72 8.68 -4.10
CA LEU A 133 -4.44 8.05 -3.76
C LEU A 133 -3.72 8.86 -2.69
N LEU A 134 -3.42 8.23 -1.56
CA LEU A 134 -2.61 8.79 -0.49
C LEU A 134 -1.26 8.09 -0.51
N VAL A 135 -0.18 8.84 -0.67
CA VAL A 135 1.16 8.26 -0.64
C VAL A 135 1.77 8.50 0.73
N THR A 136 2.03 7.43 1.48
CA THR A 136 2.66 7.58 2.80
C THR A 136 4.16 7.63 2.74
N ILE A 137 4.68 8.56 3.54
CA ILE A 137 6.11 8.69 3.85
C ILE A 137 6.24 8.39 5.34
N PRO A 138 7.05 7.39 5.73
CA PRO A 138 7.23 6.98 7.12
C PRO A 138 7.69 8.12 8.04
N ALA A 139 7.17 8.18 9.26
CA ALA A 139 7.56 9.17 10.25
C ALA A 139 8.88 8.80 10.97
N THR A 140 9.88 8.27 10.26
CA THR A 140 11.18 7.92 10.87
C THR A 140 11.93 9.17 11.30
N GLY A 141 12.83 9.03 12.28
CA GLY A 141 13.62 10.16 12.78
C GLY A 141 14.41 10.87 11.68
N ALA A 142 14.93 10.13 10.69
CA ALA A 142 15.63 10.70 9.53
C ALA A 142 14.69 11.56 8.67
N ILE A 143 13.50 11.06 8.35
CA ILE A 143 12.50 11.78 7.55
C ILE A 143 11.97 13.01 8.30
N ARG A 144 11.66 12.88 9.60
CA ARG A 144 11.16 13.99 10.43
C ARG A 144 12.16 15.16 10.48
N ARG A 145 13.46 14.87 10.48
CA ARG A 145 14.53 15.88 10.46
C ARG A 145 14.81 16.47 9.07
N SER A 146 14.33 15.83 8.00
CA SER A 146 14.50 16.30 6.62
C SER A 146 13.54 17.45 6.26
N ARG A 147 13.83 18.19 5.17
CA ARG A 147 12.90 19.17 4.58
C ARG A 147 11.54 18.55 4.21
N ALA A 148 11.45 17.24 4.02
CA ALA A 148 10.19 16.59 3.68
C ALA A 148 9.27 16.28 4.86
N GLY A 149 9.78 16.23 6.10
CA GLY A 149 8.91 16.33 7.27
C GLY A 149 8.06 17.60 7.23
N ARG A 150 8.63 18.68 6.68
CA ARG A 150 7.92 19.96 6.41
C ARG A 150 7.04 19.91 5.17
N PHE A 151 7.42 19.19 4.11
CA PHE A 151 6.58 19.00 2.91
C PHE A 151 5.32 18.20 3.20
N GLN A 152 5.41 17.10 3.98
CA GLN A 152 4.21 16.42 4.45
C GLN A 152 3.37 17.35 5.33
N ALA A 153 3.96 18.14 6.23
CA ALA A 153 3.20 19.10 7.05
C ALA A 153 2.49 20.17 6.19
N TRP A 154 3.10 20.61 5.10
CA TRP A 154 2.57 21.60 4.15
C TRP A 154 1.50 21.01 3.21
N HIS A 155 1.69 19.82 2.65
CA HIS A 155 0.64 19.13 1.89
C HIS A 155 -0.57 18.78 2.76
N ARG A 156 -0.33 18.50 4.06
CA ARG A 156 -1.36 18.28 5.08
C ARG A 156 -2.13 19.57 5.44
N SER A 157 -1.56 20.75 5.21
CA SER A 157 -2.22 22.04 5.50
C SER A 157 -2.89 22.71 4.29
N ASN A 158 -2.53 22.31 3.05
CA ASN A 158 -3.00 22.95 1.81
C ASN A 158 -4.19 22.26 1.12
N GLN A 159 -4.65 21.10 1.60
CA GLN A 159 -6.05 20.72 1.38
C GLN A 159 -6.89 21.63 2.29
N GLN A 160 -7.84 22.38 1.71
CA GLN A 160 -8.56 23.53 2.30
C GLN A 160 -9.36 23.24 3.59
N ARG A 161 -8.76 22.76 4.69
CA ARG A 161 -9.44 22.60 5.99
C ARG A 161 -8.52 22.84 7.19
N PRO A 162 -8.97 23.61 8.21
CA PRO A 162 -8.23 23.80 9.45
C PRO A 162 -8.46 22.62 10.42
N GLY A 163 -7.40 21.89 10.77
CA GLY A 163 -7.43 20.84 11.81
C GLY A 163 -6.18 19.95 11.77
N PRO A 164 -5.78 19.32 12.88
CA PRO A 164 -4.69 18.34 12.87
C PRO A 164 -5.08 17.10 12.04
N PRO A 165 -4.14 16.51 11.29
CA PRO A 165 -4.42 15.39 10.40
C PRO A 165 -4.76 14.10 11.19
N PRO A 166 -5.47 13.13 10.56
CA PRO A 166 -5.59 11.79 11.13
C PRO A 166 -4.20 11.13 11.23
N VAL A 167 -3.95 10.43 12.35
CA VAL A 167 -2.70 9.72 12.62
C VAL A 167 -2.99 8.22 12.62
N SER A 168 -2.39 7.47 11.69
CA SER A 168 -2.48 6.01 11.68
C SER A 168 -1.76 5.43 12.89
N ARG A 169 -2.50 4.80 13.81
CA ARG A 169 -1.98 4.11 14.99
C ARG A 169 -2.34 2.64 14.90
N PHE A 170 -1.36 1.79 14.60
CA PHE A 170 -1.54 0.35 14.53
C PHE A 170 -1.93 -0.21 15.90
N THR A 171 -3.04 -0.95 15.96
CA THR A 171 -3.57 -1.56 17.19
C THR A 171 -4.07 -2.98 16.87
N GLY A 172 -3.15 -3.93 16.67
CA GLY A 172 -3.54 -5.34 16.47
C GLY A 172 -2.35 -6.30 16.57
N PRO A 173 -2.53 -7.50 17.15
CA PRO A 173 -1.57 -8.58 17.02
C PRO A 173 -1.66 -9.18 15.61
N ALA A 174 -0.52 -9.56 15.04
CA ALA A 174 -0.43 -10.06 13.68
C ALA A 174 -0.89 -11.52 13.55
N ASP A 175 -1.77 -11.78 12.58
CA ASP A 175 -2.34 -13.09 12.27
C ASP A 175 -1.30 -14.01 11.59
N ARG A 176 -1.15 -15.24 12.10
CA ARG A 176 -0.20 -16.25 11.61
C ARG A 176 -0.95 -17.26 10.75
N ARG A 177 -0.83 -17.15 9.43
CA ARG A 177 -1.14 -18.25 8.49
C ARG A 177 0.13 -18.71 7.79
N THR A 178 0.38 -20.01 7.84
CA THR A 178 1.46 -20.70 7.14
C THR A 178 0.94 -21.17 5.78
N ASP A 179 1.52 -20.68 4.69
CA ASP A 179 1.22 -21.18 3.33
C ASP A 179 2.43 -21.90 2.72
N SER A 180 2.18 -23.13 2.28
CA SER A 180 3.14 -24.07 1.70
C SER A 180 3.05 -24.09 0.18
N HIS A 181 3.85 -23.27 -0.51
CA HIS A 181 4.04 -23.34 -1.97
C HIS A 181 5.52 -23.12 -2.32
N HIS A 182 6.15 -24.06 -3.04
CA HIS A 182 7.61 -24.12 -3.22
C HIS A 182 8.05 -24.07 -4.71
N GLN A 183 9.18 -23.40 -4.94
CA GLN A 183 9.87 -23.03 -6.20
C GLN A 183 9.53 -21.65 -6.82
N LEU A 184 8.36 -21.41 -7.43
CA LEU A 184 8.04 -20.10 -8.03
C LEU A 184 7.98 -18.96 -6.99
N SER A 185 7.52 -19.27 -5.78
CA SER A 185 7.50 -18.34 -4.65
C SER A 185 8.91 -17.93 -4.21
N ALA A 186 9.92 -18.80 -4.35
CA ALA A 186 11.31 -18.49 -3.98
C ALA A 186 11.96 -17.52 -4.97
N ALA A 187 11.73 -17.72 -6.27
CA ALA A 187 12.20 -16.82 -7.32
C ALA A 187 11.61 -15.41 -7.17
N LYS A 188 10.28 -15.31 -6.98
CA LYS A 188 9.60 -14.03 -6.69
C LYS A 188 10.10 -13.39 -5.40
N ARG A 189 10.36 -14.15 -4.33
CA ARG A 189 10.91 -13.63 -3.06
C ARG A 189 12.33 -13.06 -3.19
N GLY A 190 13.17 -13.65 -4.03
CA GLY A 190 14.50 -13.11 -4.33
C GLY A 190 14.40 -11.82 -5.14
N TRP A 191 13.47 -11.79 -6.08
CA TRP A 191 13.23 -10.68 -6.99
C TRP A 191 12.63 -9.44 -6.30
N ILE A 192 11.61 -9.62 -5.46
CA ILE A 192 11.02 -8.50 -4.69
C ILE A 192 12.04 -7.90 -3.73
N ARG A 193 12.93 -8.73 -3.16
CA ARG A 193 14.04 -8.24 -2.33
C ARG A 193 14.98 -7.32 -3.11
N THR A 194 15.30 -7.66 -4.35
CA THR A 194 16.07 -6.79 -5.25
C THR A 194 15.33 -5.49 -5.53
N ALA A 195 14.05 -5.57 -5.92
CA ALA A 195 13.24 -4.40 -6.25
C ALA A 195 13.05 -3.40 -5.09
N LEU A 196 13.00 -3.91 -3.87
CA LEU A 196 12.85 -3.09 -2.66
C LEU A 196 14.19 -2.66 -2.05
N GLY A 197 15.33 -3.00 -2.67
CA GLY A 197 16.66 -2.70 -2.15
C GLY A 197 16.94 -3.34 -0.78
N TRP A 198 16.30 -4.45 -0.45
CA TRP A 198 16.45 -5.12 0.84
C TRP A 198 17.79 -5.89 0.93
N PRO A 199 18.64 -5.65 1.94
CA PRO A 199 19.94 -6.32 2.06
C PRO A 199 19.80 -7.84 2.21
N ARG A 200 20.70 -8.62 1.59
CA ARG A 200 20.81 -10.07 1.83
C ARG A 200 21.17 -10.30 3.32
N GLY A 201 20.29 -10.97 4.06
CA GLY A 201 20.59 -11.43 5.42
C GLY A 201 20.30 -10.47 6.57
N THR A 202 19.58 -9.36 6.37
CA THR A 202 19.08 -8.56 7.50
C THR A 202 17.85 -9.21 8.13
N ALA A 203 18.10 -10.26 8.91
CA ALA A 203 17.19 -10.67 9.95
C ALA A 203 17.43 -9.78 11.19
N ARG A 204 16.33 -9.17 11.67
CA ARG A 204 16.04 -8.59 13.00
C ARG A 204 16.29 -7.09 13.14
N THR A 205 15.37 -6.29 13.69
CA THR A 205 14.53 -6.50 14.90
C THR A 205 13.14 -5.84 14.87
N GLY A 206 12.52 -5.62 13.70
CA GLY A 206 11.15 -5.07 13.63
C GLY A 206 10.16 -5.84 12.75
N TRP A 207 10.63 -6.53 11.70
CA TRP A 207 9.76 -7.07 10.64
C TRP A 207 10.29 -8.36 9.98
N SER A 208 11.29 -9.03 10.56
CA SER A 208 11.98 -10.17 9.93
C SER A 208 11.59 -11.55 10.46
N GLU A 209 10.55 -11.68 11.29
CA GLU A 209 10.03 -12.99 11.72
C GLU A 209 8.88 -13.50 10.81
N TRP A 210 8.68 -12.86 9.65
CA TRP A 210 7.48 -13.03 8.81
C TRP A 210 7.71 -13.68 7.44
N VAL A 211 8.95 -14.06 7.08
CA VAL A 211 9.29 -14.66 5.76
C VAL A 211 10.15 -15.93 5.89
N ALA A 212 10.06 -16.63 7.02
CA ALA A 212 10.57 -18.00 7.16
C ALA A 212 9.40 -18.96 7.30
#